data_AF-A0A9X6ACN1-F1
#
_entry.id   AF-A0A9X6ACN1-F1
#
_cell.length_a   1.000
_cell.length_b   1.000
_cell.length_c   1.000
_cell.angle_alpha   90.00
_cell.angle_beta   90.00
_cell.angle_gamma   90.00
#
_symmetry.space_group_name_H-M   'P 1'
#
loop_
_entity.id
_entity.type
_entity.pdbx_description
1 polymer ?
#
loop_
_entity_poly.entity_id
_entity_poly.type
_entity_poly.pdbx_seq_one_letter_code
_entity_poly.pdbx_strand_id
1 'polypeptide(L)'
;MAAQAQQETALDQIHDSAQDDSVRDREISVEQQHLDRVYRRLEEKIHEAEFLMNDAAQRGQVGTPGALAERDAQVFRAGIHLNRLNNEFEDFLFGRIDLLLGKDGKKGPDGAYTAVEPAEGVVQVDETGQYASIAETLHIGRIGVLDADYAPLV
;
A
#
# COMPACT_ATOMS: atom_id res chain seq x y z
N MET A 1 40.21 -18.05 -29.71
CA MET A 1 40.03 -17.15 -28.56
C MET A 1 38.80 -16.24 -28.71
N ALA A 2 38.57 -15.56 -29.84
CA ALA A 2 37.38 -14.68 -30.01
C ALA A 2 36.00 -15.41 -29.91
N ALA A 3 35.88 -16.63 -30.42
CA ALA A 3 34.62 -17.40 -30.37
C ALA A 3 34.27 -17.94 -28.97
N GLN A 4 35.27 -18.20 -28.13
CA GLN A 4 35.06 -18.65 -26.74
C GLN A 4 34.59 -17.49 -25.85
N ALA A 5 35.17 -16.30 -26.01
CA ALA A 5 34.74 -15.11 -25.29
C ALA A 5 33.28 -14.70 -25.63
N GLN A 6 32.87 -14.88 -26.89
CA GLN A 6 31.47 -14.63 -27.31
C GLN A 6 30.48 -15.65 -26.74
N GLN A 7 30.89 -16.91 -26.57
CA GLN A 7 30.06 -17.94 -25.94
C GLN A 7 29.92 -17.73 -24.42
N GLU A 8 31.01 -17.38 -23.72
CA GLU A 8 30.94 -17.04 -22.28
C GLU A 8 30.05 -15.83 -22.03
N THR A 9 30.19 -14.76 -22.82
CA THR A 9 29.36 -13.54 -22.68
C THR A 9 27.87 -13.82 -22.90
N ALA A 10 27.52 -14.68 -23.85
CA ALA A 10 26.12 -15.03 -24.13
C ALA A 10 25.52 -15.92 -23.03
N LEU A 11 26.32 -16.82 -22.43
CA LEU A 11 25.88 -17.65 -21.31
C LEU A 11 25.66 -16.82 -20.04
N ASP A 12 26.52 -15.83 -19.79
CA ASP A 12 26.38 -14.88 -18.67
C ASP A 12 25.11 -14.04 -18.82
N GLN A 13 24.83 -13.51 -20.03
CA GLN A 13 23.60 -12.74 -20.29
C GLN A 13 22.32 -13.56 -20.11
N ILE A 14 22.34 -14.84 -20.49
CA ILE A 14 21.19 -15.74 -20.28
C ILE A 14 21.01 -16.01 -18.78
N HIS A 15 22.09 -16.23 -18.05
CA HIS A 15 22.03 -16.44 -16.61
C HIS A 15 21.46 -15.24 -15.86
N ASP A 16 21.93 -14.03 -16.19
CA ASP A 16 21.50 -12.76 -15.61
C ASP A 16 20.01 -12.51 -15.85
N SER A 17 19.54 -12.70 -17.10
CA SER A 17 18.13 -12.56 -17.45
C SER A 17 17.21 -13.54 -16.70
N ALA A 18 17.65 -14.79 -16.50
CA ALA A 18 16.87 -15.79 -15.78
C ALA A 18 16.84 -15.52 -14.26
N GLN A 19 17.92 -14.95 -13.71
CA GLN A 19 17.94 -14.47 -12.34
C GLN A 19 17.00 -13.28 -12.15
N ASP A 20 17.04 -12.30 -13.05
CA ASP A 20 16.14 -11.12 -13.04
C ASP A 20 14.67 -11.52 -13.11
N ASP A 21 14.30 -12.46 -13.99
CA ASP A 21 12.93 -12.98 -14.07
C ASP A 21 12.51 -13.65 -12.75
N SER A 22 13.42 -14.39 -12.10
CA SER A 22 13.13 -15.03 -10.82
C SER A 22 12.96 -14.05 -9.66
N VAL A 23 13.70 -12.93 -9.67
CA VAL A 23 13.55 -11.85 -8.69
C VAL A 23 12.24 -11.12 -8.92
N ARG A 24 11.94 -10.79 -10.19
CA ARG A 24 10.69 -10.13 -10.57
C ARG A 24 9.47 -10.95 -10.17
N ASP A 25 9.45 -12.24 -10.46
CA ASP A 25 8.32 -13.11 -10.11
C ASP A 25 8.12 -13.20 -8.60
N ARG A 26 9.21 -13.22 -7.83
CA ARG A 26 9.16 -13.17 -6.37
C ARG A 26 8.56 -11.87 -5.87
N GLU A 27 9.02 -10.71 -6.37
CA GLU A 27 8.49 -9.41 -5.98
C GLU A 27 7.01 -9.29 -6.34
N ILE A 28 6.61 -9.71 -7.54
CA ILE A 28 5.20 -9.75 -7.96
C ILE A 28 4.40 -10.61 -6.97
N SER A 29 4.88 -11.81 -6.62
CA SER A 29 4.15 -12.70 -5.72
C SER A 29 3.97 -12.09 -4.32
N VAL A 30 4.98 -11.39 -3.80
CA VAL A 30 4.88 -10.71 -2.50
C VAL A 30 3.88 -9.57 -2.56
N GLU A 31 3.94 -8.74 -3.60
CA GLU A 31 3.00 -7.62 -3.77
C GLU A 31 1.56 -8.10 -3.99
N GLN A 32 1.35 -9.23 -4.67
CA GLN A 32 0.01 -9.83 -4.82
C GLN A 32 -0.56 -10.27 -3.46
N GLN A 33 0.25 -10.89 -2.59
CA GLN A 33 -0.20 -11.25 -1.24
C GLN A 33 -0.53 -10.02 -0.39
N HIS A 34 0.22 -8.92 -0.57
CA HIS A 34 -0.10 -7.65 0.07
C HIS A 34 -1.42 -7.09 -0.44
N LEU A 35 -1.61 -7.04 -1.77
CA LEU A 35 -2.87 -6.59 -2.39
C LEU A 35 -4.07 -7.40 -1.87
N ASP A 36 -3.98 -8.72 -1.80
CA ASP A 36 -5.04 -9.57 -1.25
C ASP A 36 -5.43 -9.15 0.19
N ARG A 37 -4.44 -8.81 1.02
CA ARG A 37 -4.67 -8.31 2.38
C ARG A 37 -5.38 -6.95 2.36
N VAL A 38 -4.97 -6.03 1.49
CA VAL A 38 -5.58 -4.71 1.39
C VAL A 38 -7.01 -4.79 0.88
N TYR A 39 -7.27 -5.56 -0.17
CA TYR A 39 -8.60 -5.76 -0.74
C TYR A 39 -9.57 -6.39 0.27
N ARG A 40 -9.13 -7.43 0.98
CA ARG A 40 -9.92 -8.04 2.06
C ARG A 40 -10.28 -7.01 3.13
N ARG A 41 -9.33 -6.15 3.51
CA ARG A 41 -9.57 -5.11 4.52
C ARG A 41 -10.53 -4.04 4.02
N LEU A 42 -10.44 -3.66 2.75
CA LEU A 42 -11.36 -2.70 2.13
C LEU A 42 -12.78 -3.27 2.04
N GLU A 43 -12.92 -4.54 1.66
CA GLU A 43 -14.20 -5.25 1.62
C GLU A 43 -14.86 -5.32 3.02
N GLU A 44 -14.09 -5.64 4.06
CA GLU A 44 -14.58 -5.58 5.45
C GLU A 44 -15.15 -4.19 5.81
N LYS A 45 -14.49 -3.11 5.35
CA LYS A 45 -14.93 -1.73 5.62
C LYS A 45 -16.17 -1.33 4.83
N ILE A 46 -16.29 -1.80 3.59
CA ILE A 46 -17.51 -1.62 2.79
C ILE A 46 -18.69 -2.30 3.49
N HIS A 47 -18.55 -3.56 3.88
CA HIS A 47 -19.60 -4.29 4.59
C HIS A 47 -20.00 -3.62 5.91
N GLU A 48 -19.04 -3.09 6.67
CA GLU A 48 -19.31 -2.32 7.89
C GLU A 48 -20.11 -1.05 7.58
N ALA A 49 -19.72 -0.28 6.57
CA ALA A 49 -20.43 0.92 6.15
C ALA A 49 -21.86 0.62 5.67
N GLU A 50 -22.04 -0.44 4.88
CA GLU A 50 -23.36 -0.92 4.44
C GLU A 50 -24.25 -1.32 5.61
N PHE A 51 -23.70 -2.06 6.59
CA PHE A 51 -24.42 -2.44 7.79
C PHE A 51 -24.92 -1.21 8.57
N LEU A 52 -24.05 -0.22 8.77
CA LEU A 52 -24.42 1.03 9.45
C LEU A 52 -25.51 1.80 8.70
N MET A 53 -25.44 1.85 7.37
CA MET A 53 -26.50 2.48 6.56
C MET A 53 -27.84 1.78 6.73
N ASN A 54 -27.84 0.44 6.70
CA ASN A 54 -29.05 -0.37 6.85
C ASN A 54 -29.66 -0.25 8.25
N ASP A 55 -28.84 -0.30 9.31
CA ASP A 55 -29.30 -0.12 10.70
C ASP A 55 -29.87 1.30 10.93
N ALA A 56 -29.19 2.34 10.43
CA ALA A 56 -29.67 3.72 10.52
C ALA A 56 -31.00 3.94 9.78
N ALA A 57 -31.20 3.26 8.64
CA ALA A 57 -32.46 3.30 7.90
C ALA A 57 -33.61 2.58 8.65
N GLN A 58 -33.34 1.47 9.32
CA GLN A 58 -34.35 0.66 10.02
C GLN A 58 -34.84 1.28 11.34
N ARG A 59 -34.00 2.01 12.08
CA ARG A 59 -34.37 2.62 13.38
C ARG A 59 -35.35 3.81 13.28
N GLY A 60 -35.89 4.10 12.09
CA GLY A 60 -36.68 5.28 11.79
C GLY A 60 -38.18 5.27 12.14
N GLN A 61 -38.70 4.29 12.89
CA GLN A 61 -40.16 4.15 13.04
C GLN A 61 -40.80 4.92 14.20
N VAL A 62 -40.05 5.44 15.18
CA VAL A 62 -40.64 6.26 16.27
C VAL A 62 -39.58 7.21 16.87
N GLY A 63 -39.68 8.53 16.66
CA GLY A 63 -38.70 9.49 17.20
C GLY A 63 -39.16 10.95 17.19
N THR A 64 -38.52 11.78 18.02
CA THR A 64 -38.70 13.24 18.03
C THR A 64 -38.14 13.86 16.74
N PRO A 65 -38.56 15.08 16.33
CA PRO A 65 -38.02 15.74 15.14
C PRO A 65 -36.48 15.86 15.13
N GLY A 66 -35.85 16.07 16.29
CA GLY A 66 -34.39 16.09 16.42
C GLY A 66 -33.74 14.73 16.14
N ALA A 67 -34.36 13.63 16.58
CA ALA A 67 -33.87 12.28 16.31
C ALA A 67 -33.94 11.93 14.82
N LEU A 68 -34.95 12.43 14.09
CA LEU A 68 -35.04 12.28 12.64
C LEU A 68 -33.93 13.06 11.92
N ALA A 69 -33.65 14.29 12.33
CA ALA A 69 -32.59 15.10 11.74
C ALA A 69 -31.19 14.50 11.97
N GLU A 70 -30.91 14.00 13.17
CA GLU A 70 -29.64 13.32 13.47
C GLU A 70 -29.48 12.05 12.63
N ARG A 71 -30.55 11.25 12.49
CA ARG A 71 -30.56 10.07 11.63
C ARG A 71 -30.24 10.43 10.19
N ASP A 72 -30.90 11.43 9.63
CA ASP A 72 -30.70 11.83 8.23
C ASP A 72 -29.25 12.28 7.99
N ALA A 73 -28.64 12.98 8.97
CA ALA A 73 -27.23 13.33 8.91
C ALA A 73 -26.31 12.11 8.95
N GLN A 74 -26.61 11.10 9.78
CA GLN A 74 -25.84 9.85 9.84
C GLN A 74 -25.95 9.05 8.53
N VAL A 75 -27.16 8.87 8.00
CA VAL A 75 -27.40 8.17 6.73
C VAL A 75 -26.69 8.88 5.58
N PHE A 76 -26.76 10.21 5.52
CA PHE A 76 -26.08 10.99 4.48
C PHE A 76 -24.55 10.85 4.56
N ARG A 77 -23.96 10.95 5.76
CA ARG A 77 -22.52 10.78 5.95
C ARG A 77 -22.06 9.37 5.60
N ALA A 78 -22.78 8.35 6.06
CA ALA A 78 -22.49 6.96 5.74
C ALA A 78 -22.62 6.71 4.23
N GLY A 79 -23.62 7.30 3.56
CA GLY A 79 -23.79 7.23 2.11
C GLY A 79 -22.64 7.85 1.32
N ILE A 80 -22.14 9.03 1.72
CA ILE A 80 -20.95 9.62 1.10
C ILE A 80 -19.73 8.70 1.30
N HIS A 81 -19.56 8.17 2.52
CA HIS A 81 -18.43 7.30 2.83
C HIS A 81 -18.46 6.01 2.01
N LEU A 82 -19.62 5.33 1.94
CA LEU A 82 -19.81 4.13 1.13
C LEU A 82 -19.61 4.41 -0.35
N ASN A 83 -20.14 5.52 -0.87
CA ASN A 83 -19.94 5.88 -2.28
C ASN A 83 -18.47 6.10 -2.61
N ARG A 84 -17.71 6.74 -1.72
CA ARG A 84 -16.26 6.89 -1.88
C ARG A 84 -15.55 5.53 -1.91
N LEU A 85 -15.83 4.66 -0.95
CA LEU A 85 -15.23 3.33 -0.87
C LEU A 85 -15.50 2.51 -2.14
N ASN A 86 -16.73 2.55 -2.67
CA ASN A 86 -17.10 1.83 -3.88
C ASN A 86 -16.46 2.40 -5.14
N ASN A 87 -16.39 3.74 -5.29
CA ASN A 87 -15.77 4.36 -6.46
C ASN A 87 -14.24 4.15 -6.49
N GLU A 88 -13.63 4.03 -5.31
CA GLU A 88 -12.19 3.82 -5.14
C GLU A 88 -11.87 2.31 -4.96
N PHE A 89 -12.83 1.40 -5.10
CA PHE A 89 -12.57 -0.03 -4.90
C PHE A 89 -11.61 -0.60 -5.95
N GLU A 90 -11.69 -0.10 -7.18
CA GLU A 90 -10.82 -0.50 -8.29
C GLU A 90 -9.62 0.46 -8.41
N ASP A 91 -8.45 -0.11 -8.71
CA ASP A 91 -7.22 0.62 -9.05
C ASP A 91 -6.82 1.74 -8.06
N PHE A 92 -7.04 1.54 -6.76
CA PHE A 92 -6.65 2.56 -5.78
C PHE A 92 -5.18 2.54 -5.42
N LEU A 93 -4.50 1.39 -5.48
CA LEU A 93 -3.08 1.29 -5.17
C LEU A 93 -2.26 1.62 -6.41
N PHE A 94 -1.40 2.62 -6.32
CA PHE A 94 -0.56 3.08 -7.44
C PHE A 94 0.82 2.45 -7.43
N GLY A 95 1.35 2.14 -6.26
CA GLY A 95 2.66 1.51 -6.13
C GLY A 95 3.22 1.57 -4.72
N ARG A 96 4.53 1.34 -4.66
CA ARG A 96 5.33 1.18 -3.45
C ARG A 96 6.48 2.18 -3.45
N ILE A 97 6.76 2.77 -2.30
CA ILE A 97 7.90 3.64 -2.05
C ILE A 97 8.74 2.97 -0.97
N ASP A 98 9.96 2.61 -1.32
CA ASP A 98 10.93 2.07 -0.39
C ASP A 98 11.80 3.22 0.14
N LEU A 99 11.69 3.46 1.45
CA LEU A 99 12.41 4.49 2.17
C LEU A 99 13.72 3.94 2.74
N LEU A 100 14.77 4.72 2.56
CA LEU A 100 16.08 4.46 3.16
C LEU A 100 16.13 5.06 4.57
N LEU A 101 16.94 4.45 5.45
CA LEU A 101 17.16 5.03 6.76
C LEU A 101 17.82 6.40 6.60
N GLY A 102 17.18 7.45 7.12
CA GLY A 102 17.69 8.81 7.07
C GLY A 102 18.80 9.05 8.09
N LYS A 103 19.81 9.85 7.73
CA LYS A 103 20.93 10.19 8.62
C LYS A 103 20.49 10.90 9.90
N ASP A 104 19.52 11.80 9.78
CA ASP A 104 18.96 12.62 10.86
C ASP A 104 17.42 12.50 10.94
N GLY A 105 16.87 11.44 10.34
CA GLY A 105 15.42 11.24 10.21
C GLY A 105 14.72 11.19 11.55
N LYS A 106 13.83 12.17 11.78
CA LYS A 106 12.87 12.14 12.89
C LYS A 106 11.48 11.89 12.34
N LYS A 107 10.72 11.04 13.05
CA LYS A 107 9.33 10.77 12.74
C LYS A 107 8.49 12.01 13.05
N GLY A 108 7.86 12.57 12.02
CA GLY A 108 6.95 13.70 12.12
C GLY A 108 5.64 13.34 12.85
N PRO A 109 4.79 14.33 13.15
CA PRO A 109 3.48 14.09 13.78
C PRO A 109 2.53 13.25 12.90
N ASP A 110 2.78 13.24 11.59
CA ASP A 110 2.10 12.46 10.56
C ASP A 110 2.69 11.05 10.38
N GLY A 111 3.77 10.73 11.10
CA GLY A 111 4.45 9.45 11.02
C GLY A 111 5.50 9.33 9.92
N ALA A 112 5.74 10.37 9.12
CA ALA A 112 6.76 10.33 8.07
C ALA A 112 8.16 10.67 8.61
N TYR A 113 9.21 9.97 8.15
CA TYR A 113 10.59 10.37 8.44
C TYR A 113 11.02 11.54 7.57
N THR A 114 11.51 12.59 8.19
CA THR A 114 12.07 13.76 7.48
C THR A 114 13.59 13.69 7.49
N ALA A 115 14.18 13.11 6.45
CA ALA A 115 15.61 13.16 6.18
C ALA A 115 15.83 13.33 4.69
N VAL A 116 16.75 14.21 4.31
CA VAL A 116 17.12 14.44 2.91
C VAL A 116 18.30 13.56 2.51
N GLU A 117 19.17 13.22 3.46
CA GLU A 117 20.33 12.36 3.24
C GLU A 117 20.13 10.97 3.84
N PRO A 118 20.49 9.90 3.11
CA PRO A 118 20.53 8.57 3.67
C PRO A 118 21.62 8.47 4.74
N ALA A 119 21.40 7.63 5.75
CA ALA A 119 22.39 7.33 6.77
C ALA A 119 23.63 6.66 6.17
N GLU A 120 24.75 6.80 6.86
CA GLU A 120 26.02 6.25 6.42
C GLU A 120 25.96 4.72 6.31
N GLY A 121 26.46 4.16 5.22
CA GLY A 121 26.45 2.72 4.95
C GLY A 121 25.10 2.14 4.48
N VAL A 122 24.04 2.95 4.35
CA VAL A 122 22.75 2.48 3.82
C VAL A 122 22.82 2.20 2.33
N VAL A 123 23.54 3.05 1.60
CA VAL A 123 23.84 2.88 0.18
C VAL A 123 25.27 2.38 0.06
N GLN A 124 25.43 1.19 -0.51
CA GLN A 124 26.71 0.49 -0.65
C GLN A 124 27.01 0.27 -2.12
N VAL A 125 28.31 0.21 -2.44
CA VAL A 125 28.80 -0.06 -3.79
C VAL A 125 29.79 -1.20 -3.69
N ASP A 126 29.55 -2.27 -4.43
CA ASP A 126 30.46 -3.41 -4.56
C ASP A 126 30.82 -3.69 -6.02
N GLU A 127 31.45 -4.84 -6.27
CA GLU A 127 31.88 -5.28 -7.60
C GLU A 127 30.70 -5.54 -8.57
N THR A 128 29.49 -5.76 -8.03
CA THR A 128 28.26 -6.04 -8.79
C THR A 128 27.39 -4.81 -9.02
N GLY A 129 27.59 -3.73 -8.25
CA GLY A 129 26.93 -2.45 -8.48
C GLY A 129 26.62 -1.68 -7.21
N GLN A 130 25.64 -0.78 -7.29
CA GLN A 130 25.17 0.02 -6.16
C GLN A 130 23.86 -0.57 -5.62
N TYR A 131 23.80 -0.85 -4.33
CA TYR A 131 22.61 -1.37 -3.65
C TYR A 131 22.29 -0.55 -2.39
N ALA A 132 21.02 -0.55 -2.00
CA ALA A 132 20.53 0.21 -0.86
C ALA A 132 19.71 -0.68 0.08
N SER A 133 19.92 -0.53 1.38
CA SER A 133 19.13 -1.23 2.39
C SER A 133 17.82 -0.50 2.65
N ILE A 134 16.70 -1.16 2.37
CA ILE A 134 15.36 -0.62 2.60
C ILE A 134 15.07 -0.65 4.10
N ALA A 135 14.70 0.51 4.66
CA ALA A 135 14.35 0.63 6.08
C ALA A 135 12.85 0.54 6.31
N GLU A 136 12.06 1.10 5.40
CA GLU A 136 10.59 1.12 5.48
C GLU A 136 10.00 1.06 4.07
N THR A 137 8.88 0.38 3.94
CA THR A 137 8.13 0.26 2.68
C THR A 137 6.75 0.85 2.90
N LEU A 138 6.36 1.79 2.05
CA LEU A 138 5.05 2.43 2.07
C LEU A 138 4.33 2.20 0.75
N HIS A 139 3.07 1.80 0.80
CA HIS A 139 2.22 1.76 -0.38
C HIS A 139 1.45 3.07 -0.50
N ILE A 140 1.24 3.54 -1.73
CA ILE A 140 0.56 4.80 -2.00
C ILE A 140 -0.63 4.56 -2.90
N GLY A 141 -1.75 5.21 -2.58
CA GLY A 141 -2.98 5.08 -3.33
C GLY A 141 -3.96 6.24 -3.19
N ARG A 142 -5.16 6.06 -3.77
CA ARG A 142 -6.28 7.03 -3.73
C ARG A 142 -6.99 7.04 -2.38
N ILE A 143 -6.94 5.93 -1.66
CA ILE A 143 -7.58 5.74 -0.36
C ILE A 143 -6.57 5.14 0.61
N GLY A 144 -6.59 5.65 1.84
CA GLY A 144 -5.81 5.09 2.93
C GLY A 144 -6.53 3.88 3.52
N VAL A 145 -5.86 2.73 3.57
CA VAL A 145 -6.40 1.50 4.15
C VAL A 145 -5.55 1.16 5.36
N LEU A 146 -6.18 1.03 6.52
CA LEU A 146 -5.52 0.65 7.76
C LEU A 146 -5.90 -0.78 8.15
N ASP A 147 -4.97 -1.49 8.78
CA ASP A 147 -5.26 -2.80 9.34
C ASP A 147 -6.11 -2.71 10.63
N ALA A 148 -6.14 -3.79 11.41
CA ALA A 148 -6.91 -3.84 12.65
C ALA A 148 -6.26 -3.03 13.79
N ASP A 149 -4.93 -2.87 13.75
CA ASP A 149 -4.13 -2.16 14.75
C ASP A 149 -3.87 -0.70 14.33
N TYR A 150 -4.56 -0.23 13.29
CA TYR A 150 -4.41 1.09 12.68
C TYR A 150 -3.03 1.35 12.07
N ALA A 151 -2.30 0.30 11.71
CA ALA A 151 -1.10 0.43 10.91
C ALA A 151 -1.48 0.63 9.42
N PRO A 152 -0.74 1.48 8.67
CA PRO A 152 -1.04 1.75 7.28
C PRO A 152 -0.73 0.53 6.40
N LEU A 153 -1.69 0.17 5.54
CA LEU A 153 -1.50 -0.78 4.43
C LEU A 153 -1.34 -0.06 3.09
N VAL A 154 -1.96 1.13 2.96
CA VAL A 154 -1.89 2.11 1.85
C VAL A 154 -2.15 3.50 2.43
#